data_AF-A0A8E0RNL8-F1
#
_entry.id   AF-A0A8E0RNL8-F1
#
_cell.length_a   1.000
_cell.length_b   1.000
_cell.length_c   1.000
_cell.angle_alpha   90.00
_cell.angle_beta   90.00
_cell.angle_gamma   90.00
#
_symmetry.space_group_name_H-M   'P 1'
#
loop_
_entity.id
_entity.type
_entity.pdbx_description
1 polymer ?
#
loop_
_entity_poly.entity_id
_entity_poly.type
_entity_poly.pdbx_seq_one_letter_code
_entity_poly.pdbx_strand_id
1 'polypeptide(L)'
;MLDGASAVVLNAKDMTVNSAKFNGEPVEIVQKPESEQIHLPLGRKYHTGPATLDLEFTGEISDKMSGFYRSSYADENESKKVILATHFEPSWGRKAFPCWDEPDFKSIFSIKLLIPKHMTAISNMVSYWLEQSDVLVFRYFQFSRVLFVTAFISIELLTYQEASLIV
;
A
#
# COMPACT_ATOMS: atom_id res chain seq x y z
N MET A 1 19.88 -5.13 3.18
CA MET A 1 20.63 -6.41 3.06
C MET A 1 20.36 -6.98 1.65
N LEU A 2 20.90 -6.33 0.61
CA LEU A 2 20.76 -6.76 -0.80
C LEU A 2 22.14 -7.08 -1.42
N ASP A 3 23.19 -7.07 -0.60
CA ASP A 3 24.55 -7.31 -1.07
C ASP A 3 24.70 -8.72 -1.61
N GLY A 4 25.19 -8.85 -2.83
CA GLY A 4 25.31 -10.11 -3.55
C GLY A 4 23.98 -10.67 -4.10
N ALA A 5 22.84 -10.00 -3.87
CA ALA A 5 21.55 -10.46 -4.38
C ALA A 5 21.46 -10.31 -5.90
N SER A 6 20.98 -11.34 -6.58
CA SER A 6 20.72 -11.33 -8.04
C SER A 6 19.27 -10.97 -8.39
N ALA A 7 18.41 -10.86 -7.38
CA ALA A 7 17.01 -10.47 -7.51
C ALA A 7 16.55 -9.75 -6.24
N VAL A 8 15.58 -8.85 -6.39
CA VAL A 8 14.78 -8.35 -5.26
C VAL A 8 13.55 -9.22 -5.14
N VAL A 9 13.25 -9.70 -3.93
CA VAL A 9 12.06 -10.51 -3.65
C VAL A 9 11.22 -9.79 -2.61
N LEU A 10 9.93 -9.62 -2.90
CA LEU A 10 8.95 -8.98 -2.02
C LEU A 10 7.72 -9.88 -1.84
N ASN A 11 7.00 -9.71 -0.74
CA ASN A 11 5.69 -10.31 -0.54
C ASN A 11 4.63 -9.48 -1.29
N ALA A 12 3.71 -10.17 -1.97
CA ALA A 12 2.58 -9.56 -2.66
C ALA A 12 1.46 -10.60 -2.82
N LYS A 13 0.23 -10.21 -2.54
CA LYS A 13 -0.95 -11.08 -2.59
C LYS A 13 -2.17 -10.32 -3.06
N ASP A 14 -3.05 -10.99 -3.82
CA ASP A 14 -4.32 -10.43 -4.29
C ASP A 14 -4.14 -9.11 -5.08
N MET A 15 -3.03 -9.00 -5.83
CA MET A 15 -2.66 -7.82 -6.61
C MET A 15 -1.86 -8.18 -7.86
N THR A 16 -1.85 -7.26 -8.82
CA THR A 16 -1.02 -7.30 -10.03
C THR A 16 0.01 -6.18 -9.97
N VAL A 17 1.29 -6.50 -10.20
CA VAL A 17 2.34 -5.49 -10.37
C VAL A 17 2.47 -5.18 -11.86
N ASN A 18 2.18 -3.94 -12.23
CA ASN A 18 2.09 -3.46 -13.61
C ASN A 18 3.44 -3.00 -14.15
N SER A 19 4.25 -2.34 -13.31
CA SER A 19 5.60 -1.89 -13.68
C SER A 19 6.54 -1.90 -12.48
N ALA A 20 7.83 -2.11 -12.74
CA ALA A 20 8.88 -2.10 -11.74
C ALA A 20 10.15 -1.46 -12.31
N LYS A 21 10.76 -0.56 -11.54
CA LYS A 21 12.08 0.02 -11.85
C LYS A 21 13.00 -0.10 -10.65
N PHE A 22 14.22 -0.57 -10.89
CA PHE A 22 15.26 -0.63 -9.89
C PHE A 22 16.35 0.39 -10.21
N ASN A 23 16.58 1.33 -9.31
CA ASN A 23 17.46 2.49 -9.53
C ASN A 23 17.13 3.26 -10.83
N GLY A 24 15.84 3.41 -11.12
CA GLY A 24 15.34 4.10 -12.32
C GLY A 24 15.27 3.25 -13.59
N GLU A 25 15.90 2.07 -13.62
CA GLU A 25 15.90 1.18 -14.78
C GLU A 25 14.79 0.14 -14.71
N PRO A 26 14.00 -0.08 -15.78
CA PRO A 26 12.98 -1.12 -15.81
C PRO A 26 13.56 -2.52 -15.52
N VAL A 27 12.86 -3.29 -14.70
CA VAL A 27 13.21 -4.68 -14.39
C VAL A 27 12.06 -5.62 -14.72
N GLU A 28 12.38 -6.87 -15.04
CA GLU A 28 11.38 -7.91 -15.25
C GLU A 28 10.62 -8.20 -13.97
N ILE A 29 9.31 -8.45 -14.10
CA ILE A 29 8.44 -8.82 -12.99
C ILE A 29 8.06 -10.30 -13.14
N VAL A 30 8.49 -11.11 -12.19
CA VAL A 30 8.09 -12.52 -12.11
C VAL A 30 7.14 -12.69 -10.92
N GLN A 31 5.84 -12.69 -11.17
CA GLN A 31 4.83 -12.93 -10.12
C GLN A 31 4.77 -14.42 -9.77
N LYS A 32 4.77 -14.73 -8.46
CA LYS A 32 4.66 -16.09 -7.92
C LYS A 32 3.52 -16.15 -6.90
N PRO A 33 2.26 -16.20 -7.37
CA PRO A 33 1.08 -16.15 -6.50
C PRO A 33 1.03 -17.29 -5.46
N GLU A 34 1.48 -18.48 -5.84
CA GLU A 34 1.53 -19.67 -4.96
C GLU A 34 2.38 -19.46 -3.71
N SER A 35 3.42 -18.62 -3.81
CA SER A 35 4.30 -18.25 -2.71
C SER A 35 4.01 -16.86 -2.15
N GLU A 36 2.98 -16.18 -2.63
CA GLU A 36 2.66 -14.78 -2.28
C GLU A 36 3.86 -13.84 -2.47
N GLN A 37 4.59 -13.99 -3.58
CA GLN A 37 5.82 -13.26 -3.84
C GLN A 37 5.87 -12.66 -5.24
N ILE A 38 6.65 -11.59 -5.38
CA ILE A 38 7.18 -11.12 -6.67
C ILE A 38 8.70 -11.19 -6.65
N HIS A 39 9.27 -11.60 -7.78
CA HIS A 39 10.70 -11.70 -7.98
C HIS A 39 11.08 -10.70 -9.08
N LEU A 40 12.06 -9.86 -8.80
CA LEU A 40 12.58 -8.83 -9.71
C LEU A 40 14.05 -9.15 -10.01
N PRO A 41 14.33 -9.93 -11.06
CA PRO A 41 15.69 -10.27 -11.45
C PRO A 41 16.49 -9.01 -11.81
N LEU A 42 17.70 -8.86 -11.25
CA LEU A 42 18.54 -7.68 -11.47
C LEU A 42 19.53 -7.85 -12.63
N GLY A 43 19.65 -9.06 -13.20
CA GLY A 43 20.61 -9.41 -14.26
C GLY A 43 22.08 -9.43 -13.82
N ARG A 44 22.42 -8.81 -12.70
CA ARG A 44 23.73 -8.80 -12.05
C ARG A 44 23.58 -8.85 -10.54
N LYS A 45 24.66 -9.22 -9.85
CA LYS A 45 24.71 -9.09 -8.39
C LYS A 45 24.66 -7.61 -8.02
N TYR A 46 23.73 -7.25 -7.14
CA TYR A 46 23.73 -5.94 -6.53
C TYR A 46 24.85 -5.86 -5.48
N HIS A 47 25.65 -4.81 -5.53
CA HIS A 47 26.68 -4.56 -4.53
C HIS A 47 26.23 -3.41 -3.64
N THR A 48 26.56 -3.51 -2.35
CA THR A 48 26.11 -2.63 -1.25
C THR A 48 26.03 -1.15 -1.63
N GLY A 49 24.90 -0.53 -1.29
CA GLY A 49 24.64 0.90 -1.42
C GLY A 49 23.14 1.21 -1.34
N PRO A 50 22.75 2.48 -1.20
CA PRO A 50 21.36 2.89 -1.29
C PRO A 50 20.75 2.44 -2.63
N ALA A 51 19.56 1.85 -2.58
CA ALA A 51 18.81 1.43 -3.75
C ALA A 51 17.40 2.03 -3.70
N THR A 52 16.84 2.33 -4.87
CA THR A 52 15.43 2.69 -5.01
C THR A 52 14.71 1.62 -5.81
N LEU A 53 13.50 1.29 -5.37
CA LEU A 53 12.59 0.41 -6.08
C LEU A 53 11.27 1.14 -6.24
N ASP A 54 10.91 1.38 -7.49
CA ASP A 54 9.66 2.01 -7.88
C ASP A 54 8.72 0.92 -8.42
N LEU A 55 7.53 0.80 -7.86
CA LEU A 55 6.52 -0.18 -8.26
C LEU A 55 5.21 0.51 -8.59
N GLU A 56 4.58 0.07 -9.67
CA GLU A 56 3.19 0.39 -9.97
C GLU A 56 2.38 -0.90 -9.87
N PHE A 57 1.28 -0.89 -9.11
CA PHE A 57 0.49 -2.08 -8.85
C PHE A 57 -0.99 -1.75 -8.69
N THR A 58 -1.81 -2.76 -8.95
CA THR A 58 -3.27 -2.71 -8.80
C THR A 58 -3.69 -3.86 -7.88
N GLY A 59 -4.35 -3.56 -6.77
CA GLY A 59 -4.90 -4.54 -5.84
C GLY A 59 -6.42 -4.46 -5.76
N GLU A 60 -7.04 -5.53 -5.26
CA GLU A 60 -8.47 -5.54 -4.96
C GLU A 60 -8.75 -5.15 -3.51
N ILE A 61 -9.84 -4.41 -3.30
CA ILE A 61 -10.32 -4.12 -1.94
C ILE A 61 -11.02 -5.36 -1.39
N SER A 62 -10.53 -5.88 -0.27
CA SER A 62 -11.07 -7.10 0.33
C SER A 62 -12.46 -6.88 0.93
N ASP A 63 -13.34 -7.88 0.83
CA ASP A 63 -14.58 -7.97 1.62
C ASP A 63 -14.35 -8.61 3.01
N LYS A 64 -13.12 -9.02 3.30
CA LYS A 64 -12.70 -9.62 4.58
C LYS A 64 -11.89 -8.60 5.35
N MET A 65 -11.93 -8.64 6.68
CA MET A 65 -11.19 -7.75 7.58
C MET A 65 -9.67 -8.01 7.54
N SER A 66 -9.06 -7.94 6.35
CA SER A 66 -7.67 -8.28 6.05
C SER A 66 -7.12 -7.42 4.92
N GLY A 67 -5.90 -6.91 5.07
CA GLY A 67 -5.27 -6.05 4.08
C GLY A 67 -5.97 -4.71 4.01
N PHE A 68 -6.17 -4.19 2.80
CA PHE A 68 -7.05 -3.07 2.56
C PHE A 68 -8.45 -3.59 2.24
N TYR A 69 -9.44 -3.24 3.07
CA TYR A 69 -10.74 -3.89 3.04
C TYR A 69 -11.88 -2.90 3.19
N ARG A 70 -13.07 -3.32 2.75
CA ARG A 70 -14.31 -2.59 2.96
C ARG A 70 -15.04 -3.10 4.20
N SER A 71 -15.61 -2.18 4.96
CA SER A 71 -16.57 -2.47 6.02
C SER A 71 -17.82 -1.61 5.83
N SER A 72 -18.86 -1.87 6.61
CA SER A 72 -20.07 -1.06 6.60
C SER A 72 -20.68 -0.94 7.98
N TYR A 73 -21.32 0.19 8.24
CA TYR A 73 -22.11 0.45 9.43
C TYR A 73 -23.45 1.09 9.03
N ALA A 74 -24.45 1.03 9.92
CA ALA A 74 -25.68 1.78 9.76
C ALA A 74 -25.52 3.13 10.47
N ASP A 75 -25.90 4.22 9.81
CA ASP A 75 -25.98 5.53 10.45
C ASP A 75 -27.23 5.65 11.33
N GLU A 76 -27.42 6.82 11.94
CA GLU A 76 -28.57 7.12 12.81
C GLU A 76 -29.94 7.00 12.10
N ASN A 77 -29.94 7.03 10.76
CA ASN A 77 -31.13 6.89 9.91
C ASN A 77 -31.26 5.48 9.32
N GLU A 78 -30.59 4.48 9.89
CA GLU A 78 -30.52 3.09 9.41
C GLU A 78 -29.98 2.94 7.97
N SER A 79 -29.32 3.99 7.45
CA SER A 79 -28.75 3.96 6.10
C SER A 79 -27.37 3.31 6.13
N LYS A 80 -27.16 2.32 5.28
CA LYS A 80 -25.87 1.63 5.16
C LYS A 80 -24.80 2.57 4.61
N LYS A 81 -23.76 2.82 5.39
CA LYS A 81 -22.54 3.53 5.01
C LYS A 81 -21.40 2.54 4.80
N VAL A 82 -20.49 2.86 3.88
CA VAL A 82 -19.32 2.03 3.57
C VAL A 82 -18.07 2.76 4.04
N ILE A 83 -17.12 2.03 4.59
CA ILE A 83 -15.78 2.54 4.90
C ILE A 83 -14.74 1.64 4.28
N LEU A 84 -13.58 2.20 3.96
CA LEU A 84 -12.37 1.41 3.72
C LEU A 84 -11.48 1.51 4.94
N ALA A 85 -10.87 0.40 5.31
CA ALA A 85 -9.97 0.31 6.43
C ALA A 85 -8.80 -0.60 6.09
N THR A 86 -7.69 -0.47 6.81
CA THR A 86 -6.57 -1.39 6.73
C THR A 86 -6.46 -2.24 8.01
N HIS A 87 -6.18 -3.53 7.84
CA HIS A 87 -5.79 -4.42 8.92
C HIS A 87 -4.65 -5.31 8.43
N PHE A 88 -3.43 -5.05 8.93
CA PHE A 88 -2.21 -5.65 8.37
C PHE A 88 -1.61 -6.76 9.23
N GLU A 89 -2.04 -6.94 10.48
CA GLU A 89 -1.62 -8.07 11.29
C GLU A 89 -2.37 -9.36 10.88
N PRO A 90 -1.71 -10.53 10.92
CA PRO A 90 -0.29 -10.73 11.24
C PRO A 90 0.66 -10.47 10.04
N SER A 91 0.20 -10.72 8.81
CA SER A 91 0.99 -10.61 7.58
C SER A 91 0.08 -10.30 6.38
N TRP A 92 -0.80 -9.32 6.57
CA TRP A 92 -1.75 -8.86 5.56
C TRP A 92 -1.33 -7.52 4.92
N GLY A 93 -0.18 -6.96 5.32
CA GLY A 93 0.42 -5.82 4.62
C GLY A 93 0.64 -6.12 3.13
N ARG A 94 1.10 -7.34 2.84
CA ARG A 94 1.29 -7.85 1.47
C ARG A 94 0.04 -7.88 0.58
N LYS A 95 -1.16 -7.70 1.16
CA LYS A 95 -2.42 -7.60 0.42
C LYS A 95 -2.79 -6.17 0.02
N ALA A 96 -2.12 -5.17 0.57
CA ALA A 96 -2.35 -3.77 0.24
C ALA A 96 -1.28 -3.18 -0.67
N PHE A 97 -0.02 -3.59 -0.50
CA PHE A 97 1.09 -3.20 -1.36
C PHE A 97 2.23 -4.23 -1.31
N PRO A 98 3.07 -4.35 -2.35
CA PRO A 98 4.23 -5.22 -2.31
C PRO A 98 5.26 -4.74 -1.27
N CYS A 99 5.67 -5.59 -0.33
CA CYS A 99 6.62 -5.21 0.72
C CYS A 99 7.35 -6.42 1.32
N TRP A 100 8.39 -6.17 2.14
CA TRP A 100 8.96 -7.19 3.03
C TRP A 100 8.07 -7.30 4.27
N ASP A 101 7.03 -8.14 4.18
CA ASP A 101 5.96 -8.26 5.17
C ASP A 101 6.35 -9.23 6.29
N GLU A 102 7.43 -8.87 6.99
CA GLU A 102 8.07 -9.65 8.06
C GLU A 102 8.44 -8.69 9.22
N PRO A 103 8.25 -9.09 10.50
CA PRO A 103 8.40 -8.20 11.67
C PRO A 103 9.76 -7.47 11.80
N ASP A 104 10.83 -8.10 11.31
CA ASP A 104 12.19 -7.60 11.45
C ASP A 104 12.52 -6.47 10.46
N PHE A 105 11.68 -6.26 9.44
CA PHE A 105 11.88 -5.25 8.39
C PHE A 105 11.13 -3.95 8.71
N LYS A 106 11.71 -3.15 9.62
CA LYS A 106 11.15 -1.83 9.96
C LYS A 106 11.46 -0.80 8.89
N SER A 107 10.46 -0.06 8.45
CA SER A 107 10.58 1.04 7.48
C SER A 107 9.76 2.26 7.88
N ILE A 108 10.20 3.42 7.41
CA ILE A 108 9.45 4.67 7.52
C ILE A 108 8.51 4.74 6.31
N PHE A 109 7.23 5.00 6.55
CA PHE A 109 6.22 5.12 5.51
C PHE A 109 5.84 6.59 5.30
N SER A 110 5.71 6.97 4.03
CA SER A 110 4.98 8.17 3.62
C SER A 110 3.84 7.70 2.74
N ILE A 111 2.63 8.17 3.01
CA ILE A 111 1.43 7.67 2.35
C ILE A 111 0.73 8.84 1.66
N LYS A 112 0.43 8.65 0.38
CA LYS A 112 -0.39 9.57 -0.42
C LYS A 112 -1.67 8.86 -0.84
N LEU A 113 -2.80 9.40 -0.42
CA LEU A 113 -4.13 8.90 -0.79
C LEU A 113 -4.79 9.87 -1.75
N LEU A 114 -5.31 9.33 -2.86
CA LEU A 114 -6.24 10.05 -3.72
C LEU A 114 -7.66 9.62 -3.36
N ILE A 115 -8.46 10.56 -2.85
CA ILE A 115 -9.84 10.30 -2.41
C ILE A 115 -10.81 11.35 -2.98
N PRO A 116 -12.09 11.00 -3.15
CA PRO A 116 -13.14 11.99 -3.41
C PRO A 116 -13.21 13.09 -2.34
N LYS A 117 -13.49 14.33 -2.77
CA LYS A 117 -13.47 15.52 -1.90
C LYS A 117 -14.44 15.45 -0.70
N HIS A 118 -15.53 14.72 -0.86
CA HIS A 118 -16.54 14.54 0.18
C HIS A 118 -16.16 13.44 1.20
N MET A 119 -15.01 12.78 1.03
CA MET A 119 -14.52 11.75 1.96
C MET A 119 -13.45 12.30 2.88
N THR A 120 -13.37 11.68 4.06
CA THR A 120 -12.31 11.93 5.04
C THR A 120 -11.40 10.72 5.08
N ALA A 121 -10.09 10.94 4.97
CA ALA A 121 -9.08 9.95 5.26
C ALA A 121 -8.41 10.26 6.59
N ILE A 122 -8.27 9.24 7.42
CA ILE A 122 -7.59 9.30 8.71
C ILE A 122 -6.45 8.30 8.67
N SER A 123 -5.32 8.65 9.28
CA SER A 123 -4.21 7.72 9.49
C SER A 123 -3.57 7.95 10.86
N ASN A 124 -2.54 7.15 11.22
CA ASN A 124 -1.86 7.25 12.53
C ASN A 124 -1.24 8.64 12.77
N MET A 125 -0.99 9.41 11.71
CA MET A 125 -0.41 10.74 11.78
C MET A 125 -1.38 11.76 11.18
N VAL A 126 -1.24 13.03 11.59
CA VAL A 126 -2.04 14.13 11.04
C VAL A 126 -1.62 14.38 9.59
N SER A 127 -2.59 14.58 8.70
CA SER A 127 -2.29 14.96 7.32
C SER A 127 -1.64 16.34 7.28
N TYR A 128 -0.50 16.49 6.59
CA TYR A 128 0.24 17.75 6.56
C TYR A 128 0.07 18.54 5.25
N TRP A 129 -0.50 17.93 4.22
CA TRP A 129 -0.69 18.60 2.93
C TRP A 129 -1.96 18.13 2.19
N LEU A 130 -2.55 19.06 1.43
CA LEU A 130 -3.83 18.94 0.75
C LEU A 130 -3.69 19.56 -0.64
N GLU A 131 -3.86 18.74 -1.69
CA GLU A 131 -3.93 19.22 -3.07
C GLU A 131 -5.31 18.89 -3.63
N GLN A 132 -6.08 19.92 -3.99
CA GLN A 132 -7.50 19.78 -4.36
C GLN A 132 -7.71 20.00 -5.86
N SER A 133 -8.47 19.11 -6.49
CA SER A 133 -9.20 19.38 -7.73
C SER A 133 -10.69 19.61 -7.42
N ASP A 134 -11.51 19.79 -8.45
CA ASP A 134 -12.96 19.97 -8.29
C ASP A 134 -13.64 18.74 -7.63
N VAL A 135 -13.08 17.54 -7.82
CA VAL A 135 -13.73 16.26 -7.45
C VAL A 135 -12.87 15.39 -6.52
N LEU A 136 -11.55 15.46 -6.64
CA LEU A 136 -10.61 14.62 -5.91
C LEU A 136 -9.66 15.46 -5.04
N VAL A 137 -9.14 14.84 -3.99
CA VAL A 137 -8.14 15.47 -3.13
C VAL A 137 -7.05 14.47 -2.78
N PHE A 138 -5.80 14.92 -2.89
CA PHE A 138 -4.66 14.20 -2.34
C PHE A 138 -4.50 14.51 -0.86
N ARG A 139 -4.34 13.46 -0.04
CA ARG A 139 -4.01 13.54 1.39
C ARG A 139 -2.65 12.90 1.62
N TYR A 140 -1.78 13.61 2.33
CA TYR A 140 -0.41 13.17 2.62
C TYR A 140 -0.23 12.92 4.12
N PHE A 141 0.29 11.74 4.46
CA PHE A 141 0.59 11.32 5.83
C PHE A 141 2.06 10.89 5.91
N GLN A 142 2.83 11.37 6.89
CA GLN A 142 4.22 10.98 7.10
C GLN A 142 4.39 10.36 8.48
N PHE A 143 4.88 9.12 8.52
CA PHE A 143 5.10 8.39 9.77
C PHE A 143 6.50 8.68 10.29
N SER A 144 6.61 9.21 11.51
CA SER A 144 7.91 9.59 12.11
C SER A 144 8.55 8.47 12.94
N ARG A 145 7.80 7.44 13.34
CA ARG A 145 8.30 6.26 14.08
C ARG A 145 7.49 5.00 13.73
N VAL A 146 8.18 3.86 13.65
CA VAL A 146 7.66 2.57 13.16
C VAL A 146 7.14 1.72 14.32
N LEU A 147 5.89 1.27 14.24
CA LEU A 147 5.36 0.15 15.01
C LEU A 147 4.76 -0.82 13.99
N PHE A 148 5.54 -1.81 13.56
CA PHE A 148 5.13 -2.81 12.56
C PHE A 148 4.68 -2.21 11.21
N VAL A 149 4.37 -3.08 10.25
CA VAL A 149 3.61 -2.73 9.03
C VAL A 149 2.16 -2.36 9.41
N THR A 150 1.91 -1.66 10.52
CA THR A 150 0.56 -1.23 10.92
C THR A 150 0.38 0.24 10.61
N ALA A 151 0.14 0.54 9.33
CA ALA A 151 -0.51 1.79 8.98
C ALA A 151 -2.02 1.57 9.08
N PHE A 152 -2.68 2.17 10.08
CA PHE A 152 -4.14 2.30 10.01
C PHE A 152 -4.45 3.44 9.05
N ILE A 153 -5.26 3.13 8.05
CA ILE A 153 -5.89 4.09 7.17
C ILE A 153 -7.37 3.77 7.23
N SER A 154 -8.20 4.73 7.63
CA SER A 154 -9.64 4.64 7.44
C SER A 154 -10.11 5.74 6.50
N ILE A 155 -10.97 5.38 5.55
CA ILE A 155 -11.61 6.28 4.60
C ILE A 155 -13.11 6.06 4.72
N GLU A 156 -13.85 7.11 5.07
CA GLU A 156 -15.31 7.05 5.14
C GLU A 156 -15.91 7.36 3.76
N LEU A 157 -16.58 6.38 3.13
CA LEU A 157 -17.26 6.56 1.85
C LEU A 157 -18.74 6.91 2.07
N LEU A 158 -19.13 8.11 1.63
CA LEU A 158 -20.55 8.43 1.49
C LEU A 158 -21.14 7.93 0.16
N THR A 159 -20.31 7.64 -0.85
CA THR A 159 -20.72 7.02 -2.12
C THR A 159 -19.51 6.39 -2.83
N TYR A 160 -19.70 5.20 -3.43
CA TYR A 160 -18.67 4.38 -4.07
C TYR A 160 -18.08 5.05 -5.32
N GLN A 161 -16.75 5.17 -5.40
CA GLN A 161 -15.91 4.99 -6.60
C GLN A 161 -14.47 5.45 -6.29
N GLU A 162 -13.55 4.47 -6.30
CA GLU A 162 -12.09 4.63 -6.40
C GLU A 162 -11.35 5.38 -5.28
N ALA A 163 -10.58 4.63 -4.48
CA ALA A 163 -9.51 5.16 -3.64
C ALA A 163 -8.23 4.39 -4.00
N SER A 164 -7.15 5.11 -4.31
CA SER A 164 -5.85 4.52 -4.63
C SER A 164 -4.86 4.83 -3.50
N LEU A 165 -4.23 3.77 -3.00
CA LEU A 165 -3.11 3.86 -2.07
C LEU A 165 -1.81 3.94 -2.88
N ILE A 166 -1.13 5.08 -2.81
CA ILE A 166 0.24 5.24 -3.33
C ILE A 166 1.16 5.26 -2.11
N VAL A 167 1.91 4.17 -1.93
CA VAL A 167 2.93 4.00 -0.88
C VAL A 167 4.30 4.35 -1.44
#